data_AF-A0A806C714-F1
#
_entry.id   AF-A0A806C714-F1
#
_cell.length_a   1.000
_cell.length_b   1.000
_cell.length_c   1.000
_cell.angle_alpha   90.00
_cell.angle_beta   90.00
_cell.angle_gamma   90.00
#
_symmetry.space_group_name_H-M   'P 1'
#
loop_
_entity.id
_entity.type
_entity.pdbx_description
1 polymer ?
#
loop_
_entity_poly.entity_id
_entity_poly.type
_entity_poly.pdbx_seq_one_letter_code
_entity_poly.pdbx_strand_id
1 'polypeptide(L)'
;MNKKMFVIFAVFALISSCKNYASSKDLKNLEQNVKGKVEGFLEAKKEELVGGLKKLGLEAYSKVKEELMQADGPQGQLQEQVDQNIDEDSEDSKFKKEIEEKIKGLKEKIDKSDDKTSLNMYSGYEEEVKNLREEEELEKKLKDKKEDREKLENKLKELEKSLKEKIEKRKKALEEAKQEFEEFKKQVNGATGQTYGNQVQSQGKVGGQAWTKAKNLGLNVSYSSDNGTDSNDFAKKVIEDTLKKIEEELKNNGEEAV
;
A
#
# COMPACT_ATOMS: atom_id res chain seq x y z
N MET A 1 -20.08 -55.45 -22.28
CA MET A 1 -19.63 -54.18 -21.65
C MET A 1 -18.91 -54.49 -20.35
N ASN A 2 -17.64 -54.09 -20.25
CA ASN A 2 -16.79 -54.38 -19.10
C ASN A 2 -17.35 -53.67 -17.86
N LYS A 3 -17.60 -54.42 -16.77
CA LYS A 3 -18.19 -53.91 -15.51
C LYS A 3 -17.45 -52.69 -14.93
N LYS A 4 -16.16 -52.53 -15.25
CA LYS A 4 -15.32 -51.38 -14.86
C LYS A 4 -15.71 -50.07 -15.57
N MET A 5 -16.26 -50.14 -16.79
CA MET A 5 -16.67 -48.95 -17.56
C MET A 5 -17.97 -48.34 -17.02
N PHE A 6 -18.86 -49.17 -16.45
CA PHE A 6 -20.13 -48.73 -15.87
C PHE A 6 -19.95 -47.97 -14.55
N VAL A 7 -18.97 -48.36 -13.74
CA VAL A 7 -18.66 -47.69 -12.46
C VAL A 7 -18.12 -46.28 -12.70
N ILE A 8 -17.27 -46.08 -13.72
CA ILE A 8 -16.73 -44.76 -14.07
C ILE A 8 -17.85 -43.82 -14.55
N PHE A 9 -18.79 -44.34 -15.35
CA PHE A 9 -19.93 -43.56 -15.84
C PHE A 9 -20.89 -43.14 -14.71
N ALA A 10 -21.08 -44.00 -13.71
CA ALA A 10 -21.90 -43.68 -12.54
C ALA A 10 -21.27 -42.60 -11.65
N VAL A 11 -19.94 -42.62 -11.46
CA VAL A 11 -19.22 -41.57 -10.69
C VAL A 11 -19.24 -40.23 -11.42
N PHE A 12 -19.07 -40.21 -12.75
CA PHE A 12 -19.19 -38.98 -13.54
C PHE A 12 -20.61 -38.42 -13.50
N ALA A 13 -21.65 -39.27 -13.53
CA ALA A 13 -23.03 -38.85 -13.39
C ALA A 13 -23.32 -38.26 -11.98
N LEU A 14 -22.76 -38.85 -10.92
CA LEU A 14 -22.91 -38.37 -9.54
C LEU A 14 -22.23 -36.99 -9.31
N ILE A 15 -21.03 -36.79 -9.89
CA ILE A 15 -20.33 -35.50 -9.83
C ILE A 15 -21.07 -34.44 -10.67
N SER A 16 -21.69 -34.85 -11.79
CA SER A 16 -22.47 -33.95 -12.66
C SER A 16 -23.80 -33.54 -12.05
N SER A 17 -24.46 -34.41 -11.28
CA SER A 17 -25.71 -34.08 -10.59
C SER A 17 -25.50 -33.22 -9.34
N CYS A 18 -24.31 -33.25 -8.72
CA CYS A 18 -23.92 -32.30 -7.67
C CYS A 18 -23.64 -30.88 -8.20
N LYS A 19 -23.65 -30.65 -9.52
CA LYS A 19 -23.39 -29.32 -10.11
C LYS A 19 -24.65 -28.46 -10.25
N ASN A 20 -25.85 -28.97 -9.91
CA ASN A 20 -27.11 -28.25 -10.14
C ASN A 20 -28.09 -28.24 -8.96
N TYR A 21 -27.62 -28.49 -7.73
CA TYR A 21 -28.47 -28.39 -6.54
C TYR A 21 -27.69 -27.88 -5.32
N ALA A 22 -27.24 -26.63 -5.40
CA ALA A 22 -26.99 -25.80 -4.23
C ALA A 22 -27.26 -24.35 -4.64
N SER A 23 -28.39 -23.84 -4.19
CA SER A 23 -28.85 -22.46 -4.39
C SER A 23 -27.72 -21.45 -4.15
N SER A 24 -27.46 -20.57 -5.11
CA SER A 24 -26.49 -19.46 -5.03
C SER A 24 -26.78 -18.45 -3.90
N LYS A 25 -27.91 -18.63 -3.19
CA LYS A 25 -28.30 -17.86 -2.01
C LYS A 25 -27.60 -18.33 -0.72
N ASP A 26 -27.30 -19.63 -0.60
CA ASP A 26 -26.70 -20.19 0.62
C ASP A 26 -25.17 -20.06 0.65
N LEU A 27 -24.50 -20.06 -0.51
CA LEU A 27 -23.06 -19.79 -0.61
C LEU A 27 -22.70 -18.36 -0.22
N LYS A 28 -23.50 -17.36 -0.63
CA LYS A 28 -23.31 -15.96 -0.20
C LYS A 28 -23.52 -15.78 1.30
N ASN A 29 -24.46 -16.52 1.89
CA ASN A 29 -24.70 -16.48 3.32
C ASN A 29 -23.54 -17.13 4.09
N LEU A 30 -22.99 -18.25 3.59
CA LEU A 30 -21.82 -18.89 4.17
C LEU A 30 -20.56 -18.01 4.09
N GLU A 31 -20.33 -17.36 2.96
CA GLU A 31 -19.18 -16.46 2.76
C GLU A 31 -19.29 -15.20 3.63
N GLN A 32 -20.49 -14.60 3.75
CA GLN A 32 -20.74 -13.49 4.67
C GLN A 32 -20.62 -13.91 6.15
N ASN A 33 -21.09 -15.10 6.51
CA ASN A 33 -21.02 -15.58 7.89
C ASN A 33 -19.58 -15.91 8.29
N VAL A 34 -18.80 -16.54 7.39
CA VAL A 34 -17.37 -16.79 7.62
C VAL A 34 -16.60 -15.47 7.68
N LYS A 35 -16.86 -14.53 6.78
CA LYS A 35 -16.20 -13.22 6.78
C LYS A 35 -16.50 -12.42 8.05
N GLY A 36 -17.77 -12.32 8.46
CA GLY A 36 -18.16 -11.64 9.70
C GLY A 36 -17.61 -12.33 10.96
N LYS A 37 -17.47 -13.66 10.95
CA LYS A 37 -16.87 -14.41 12.06
C LYS A 37 -15.35 -14.24 12.12
N VAL A 38 -14.67 -14.12 10.97
CA VAL A 38 -13.23 -13.83 10.91
C VAL A 38 -12.96 -12.39 11.30
N GLU A 39 -13.76 -11.43 10.82
CA GLU A 39 -13.67 -10.02 11.22
C GLU A 39 -13.92 -9.86 12.72
N GLY A 40 -14.97 -10.46 13.26
CA GLY A 40 -15.25 -10.44 14.71
C GLY A 40 -14.16 -11.12 15.55
N PHE A 41 -13.52 -12.19 15.04
CA PHE A 41 -12.39 -12.83 15.72
C PHE A 41 -11.13 -11.97 15.67
N LEU A 42 -10.85 -11.29 14.56
CA LEU A 42 -9.73 -10.36 14.41
C LEU A 42 -9.93 -9.11 15.29
N GLU A 43 -11.15 -8.59 15.38
CA GLU A 43 -11.48 -7.43 16.20
C GLU A 43 -11.40 -7.77 17.69
N ALA A 44 -11.93 -8.93 18.11
CA ALA A 44 -11.77 -9.43 19.47
C ALA A 44 -10.30 -9.67 19.83
N LYS A 45 -9.49 -10.21 18.91
CA LYS A 45 -8.05 -10.39 19.13
C LYS A 45 -7.30 -9.06 19.17
N LYS A 46 -7.67 -8.08 18.36
CA LYS A 46 -7.09 -6.73 18.38
C LYS A 46 -7.38 -6.05 19.71
N GLU A 47 -8.62 -6.14 20.22
CA GLU A 47 -9.01 -5.57 21.51
C GLU A 47 -8.32 -6.30 22.68
N GLU A 48 -8.23 -7.63 22.64
CA GLU A 48 -7.49 -8.43 23.63
C GLU A 48 -5.99 -8.08 23.64
N LEU A 49 -5.38 -7.88 22.46
CA LEU A 49 -3.97 -7.52 22.35
C LEU A 49 -3.72 -6.10 22.86
N VAL A 50 -4.58 -5.13 22.50
CA VAL A 50 -4.49 -3.74 22.98
C VAL A 50 -4.72 -3.68 24.49
N GLY A 51 -5.68 -4.43 25.02
CA GLY A 51 -5.93 -4.54 26.46
C GLY A 51 -4.76 -5.19 27.20
N GLY A 52 -4.19 -6.26 26.65
CA GLY A 52 -3.01 -6.94 27.17
C GLY A 52 -1.76 -6.05 27.20
N LEU A 53 -1.54 -5.26 26.14
CA LEU A 53 -0.45 -4.29 26.05
C LEU A 53 -0.59 -3.15 27.05
N LYS A 54 -1.81 -2.61 27.22
CA LYS A 54 -2.08 -1.59 28.25
C LYS A 54 -1.81 -2.12 29.66
N LYS A 55 -2.20 -3.38 29.93
CA LYS A 55 -1.96 -4.02 31.23
C LYS A 55 -0.47 -4.25 31.48
N LEU A 56 0.27 -4.78 30.50
CA LEU A 56 1.72 -4.97 30.58
C LEU A 56 2.49 -3.66 30.71
N GLY A 57 2.05 -2.60 30.00
CA GLY A 57 2.62 -1.26 30.11
C GLY A 57 2.46 -0.68 31.52
N LEU A 58 1.28 -0.83 32.12
CA LEU A 58 1.02 -0.41 33.51
C LEU A 58 1.80 -1.24 34.53
N GLU A 59 1.93 -2.56 34.33
CA GLU A 59 2.72 -3.44 35.21
C GLU A 59 4.22 -3.12 35.14
N ALA A 60 4.75 -2.88 33.94
CA ALA A 60 6.14 -2.47 33.75
C ALA A 60 6.41 -1.07 34.35
N TYR A 61 5.48 -0.13 34.17
CA TYR A 61 5.58 1.21 34.72
C TYR A 61 5.51 1.22 36.25
N SER A 62 4.61 0.43 36.85
CA SER A 62 4.50 0.31 38.31
C SER A 62 5.76 -0.30 38.92
N LYS A 63 6.38 -1.28 38.25
CA LYS A 63 7.60 -1.95 38.72
C LYS A 63 8.83 -1.04 38.64
N VAL A 64 8.94 -0.22 37.60
CA VAL A 64 9.99 0.82 37.47
C VAL A 64 9.81 1.93 38.52
N LYS A 65 8.56 2.33 38.80
CA LYS A 65 8.25 3.33 39.82
C LYS A 65 8.55 2.84 41.25
N GLU A 66 8.33 1.55 41.52
CA GLU A 66 8.65 0.92 42.81
C GLU A 66 10.16 0.77 43.03
N GLU A 67 10.94 0.42 42.00
CA GLU A 67 12.42 0.39 42.08
C GLU A 67 13.04 1.78 42.31
N LEU A 68 12.43 2.84 41.78
CA LEU A 68 12.91 4.22 41.98
C LEU A 68 12.63 4.78 43.39
N MET A 69 11.66 4.23 44.12
CA MET A 69 11.34 4.68 45.49
C MET A 69 12.22 4.04 46.58
N GLN A 70 13.10 3.10 46.23
CA GLN A 70 13.98 2.40 47.17
C GLN A 70 15.43 2.93 47.23
N ALA A 71 15.73 4.04 46.52
CA ALA A 71 17.03 4.69 46.63
C ALA A 71 17.01 5.77 47.73
N ASP A 72 17.67 5.49 48.84
CA ASP A 72 17.76 6.34 50.03
C ASP A 72 18.91 7.37 49.94
N GLY A 73 18.61 8.66 50.18
CA GLY A 73 19.57 9.73 50.50
C GLY A 73 19.63 10.96 49.57
N PRO A 74 19.97 12.16 50.09
CA PRO A 74 19.19 12.94 51.05
C PRO A 74 18.74 14.32 50.53
N GLN A 75 17.67 14.85 51.12
CA GLN A 75 17.11 16.19 50.92
C GLN A 75 18.12 17.32 51.21
N GLY A 76 18.14 18.35 50.34
CA GLY A 76 18.83 19.63 50.56
C GLY A 76 18.31 20.73 49.63
N GLN A 77 17.71 21.75 50.23
CA GLN A 77 16.94 22.87 49.65
C GLN A 77 17.70 23.77 48.66
N LEU A 78 16.97 24.31 47.66
CA LEU A 78 16.96 25.75 47.35
C LEU A 78 15.78 26.08 46.40
N GLN A 79 14.73 26.68 46.99
CA GLN A 79 13.73 27.56 46.37
C GLN A 79 14.50 28.77 45.75
N GLU A 80 14.17 29.44 44.65
CA GLU A 80 12.88 29.97 44.18
C GLU A 80 13.15 30.76 42.87
N GLN A 81 12.51 30.44 41.74
CA GLN A 81 12.10 31.35 40.63
C GLN A 81 11.04 30.61 39.79
N VAL A 82 9.75 30.83 40.07
CA VAL A 82 8.78 31.64 39.30
C VAL A 82 8.55 31.16 37.85
N ASP A 83 7.33 30.65 37.65
CA ASP A 83 6.52 30.58 36.43
C ASP A 83 7.07 29.82 35.21
N GLN A 84 6.82 28.51 35.21
CA GLN A 84 5.80 27.90 34.35
C GLN A 84 5.83 26.39 34.63
N ASN A 85 4.76 25.87 35.25
CA ASN A 85 4.46 24.44 35.19
C ASN A 85 4.17 24.09 33.73
N ILE A 86 5.23 23.86 32.96
CA ILE A 86 5.14 23.06 31.74
C ILE A 86 5.08 21.63 32.26
N ASP A 87 3.87 21.06 32.27
CA ASP A 87 3.65 19.61 32.35
C ASP A 87 4.27 18.94 31.12
N GLU A 88 5.59 18.98 31.02
CA GLU A 88 6.36 18.40 29.92
C GLU A 88 6.30 16.86 29.97
N ASP A 89 5.87 16.30 31.12
CA ASP A 89 5.73 14.88 31.41
C ASP A 89 4.29 14.33 31.41
N SER A 90 3.28 15.13 31.05
CA SER A 90 1.94 14.60 30.80
C SER A 90 1.96 13.66 29.60
N GLU A 91 1.25 12.52 29.66
CA GLU A 91 1.17 11.56 28.55
C GLU A 91 0.75 12.25 27.23
N ASP A 92 -0.06 13.30 27.31
CA ASP A 92 -0.52 14.09 26.16
C ASP A 92 0.60 14.94 25.51
N SER A 93 1.56 15.45 26.30
CA SER A 93 2.74 16.14 25.78
C SER A 93 3.60 15.21 24.92
N LYS A 94 3.77 13.97 25.37
CA LYS A 94 4.54 12.93 24.66
C LYS A 94 3.82 12.46 23.41
N PHE A 95 2.51 12.21 23.50
CA PHE A 95 1.71 11.78 22.36
C PHE A 95 1.68 12.81 21.24
N LYS A 96 1.47 14.11 21.56
CA LYS A 96 1.51 15.19 20.58
C LYS A 96 2.86 15.29 19.85
N LYS A 97 3.97 15.19 20.60
CA LYS A 97 5.33 15.20 20.02
C LYS A 97 5.51 14.02 19.06
N GLU A 98 5.03 12.83 19.42
CA GLU A 98 5.10 11.64 18.57
C GLU A 98 4.31 11.81 17.26
N ILE A 99 3.09 12.37 17.31
CA ILE A 99 2.32 12.69 16.09
C ILE A 99 3.05 13.70 15.21
N GLU A 100 3.60 14.77 15.80
CA GLU A 100 4.34 15.76 15.03
C GLU A 100 5.58 15.18 14.35
N GLU A 101 6.30 14.29 15.03
CA GLU A 101 7.43 13.56 14.44
C GLU A 101 6.99 12.63 13.30
N LYS A 102 5.89 11.89 13.47
CA LYS A 102 5.32 11.04 12.41
C LYS A 102 4.91 11.87 11.18
N ILE A 103 4.23 13.00 11.37
CA ILE A 103 3.84 13.92 10.28
C ILE A 103 5.08 14.45 9.55
N LYS A 104 6.10 14.89 10.30
CA LYS A 104 7.35 15.39 9.72
C LYS A 104 8.06 14.29 8.93
N GLY A 105 8.15 13.08 9.50
CA GLY A 105 8.74 11.92 8.84
C GLY A 105 8.01 11.56 7.54
N LEU A 106 6.68 11.58 7.55
CA LEU A 106 5.87 11.31 6.35
C LEU A 106 6.08 12.39 5.27
N LYS A 107 6.11 13.67 5.67
CA LYS A 107 6.40 14.78 4.76
C LYS A 107 7.76 14.60 4.08
N GLU A 108 8.79 14.24 4.84
CA GLU A 108 10.11 13.98 4.24
C GLU A 108 10.10 12.80 3.26
N LYS A 109 9.38 11.71 3.55
CA LYS A 109 9.23 10.57 2.62
C LYS A 109 8.59 11.03 1.31
N ILE A 110 7.51 11.81 1.40
CA ILE A 110 6.76 12.31 0.24
C ILE A 110 7.62 13.28 -0.58
N ASP A 111 8.35 14.19 0.07
CA ASP A 111 9.21 15.16 -0.61
C ASP A 111 10.39 14.49 -1.31
N LYS A 112 10.95 13.43 -0.71
CA LYS A 112 12.02 12.60 -1.31
C LYS A 112 11.51 11.67 -2.42
N SER A 113 10.20 11.46 -2.53
CA SER A 113 9.61 10.62 -3.57
C SER A 113 9.73 11.28 -4.95
N ASP A 114 10.24 10.54 -5.91
CA ASP A 114 10.47 10.98 -7.28
C ASP A 114 9.30 10.60 -8.23
N ASP A 115 9.51 10.87 -9.53
CA ASP A 115 8.58 10.55 -10.62
C ASP A 115 8.43 9.04 -10.90
N LYS A 116 9.35 8.22 -10.37
CA LYS A 116 9.34 6.75 -10.47
C LYS A 116 8.60 6.09 -9.33
N THR A 117 8.27 6.85 -8.29
CA THR A 117 7.55 6.35 -7.13
C THR A 117 6.18 5.82 -7.58
N SER A 118 5.89 4.57 -7.22
CA SER A 118 4.68 3.91 -7.66
C SER A 118 3.43 4.49 -6.99
N LEU A 119 2.32 4.42 -7.71
CA LEU A 119 1.00 4.75 -7.19
C LEU A 119 0.64 3.97 -5.90
N ASN A 120 1.01 2.70 -5.80
CA ASN A 120 0.81 1.89 -4.60
C ASN A 120 1.55 2.45 -3.36
N MET A 121 2.75 2.99 -3.55
CA MET A 121 3.52 3.60 -2.47
C MET A 121 2.86 4.89 -1.98
N TYR A 122 2.32 5.70 -2.91
CA TYR A 122 1.53 6.87 -2.55
C TYR A 122 0.23 6.50 -1.83
N SER A 123 -0.46 5.42 -2.23
CA SER A 123 -1.64 4.90 -1.50
C SER A 123 -1.29 4.51 -0.07
N GLY A 124 -0.13 3.87 0.14
CA GLY A 124 0.37 3.58 1.49
C GLY A 124 0.58 4.84 2.33
N TYR A 125 1.05 5.94 1.73
CA TYR A 125 1.14 7.23 2.42
C TYR A 125 -0.24 7.83 2.72
N GLU A 126 -1.23 7.70 1.83
CA GLU A 126 -2.60 8.15 2.11
C GLU A 126 -3.20 7.39 3.31
N GLU A 127 -2.95 6.08 3.42
CA GLU A 127 -3.34 5.29 4.60
C GLU A 127 -2.60 5.74 5.87
N GLU A 128 -1.29 6.01 5.81
CA GLU A 128 -0.53 6.58 6.93
C GLU A 128 -1.13 7.93 7.39
N VAL A 129 -1.49 8.82 6.46
CA VAL A 129 -2.16 10.10 6.77
C VAL A 129 -3.52 9.87 7.43
N LYS A 130 -4.31 8.93 6.92
CA LYS A 130 -5.63 8.62 7.48
C LYS A 130 -5.51 8.07 8.91
N ASN A 131 -4.57 7.15 9.15
CA ASN A 131 -4.30 6.60 10.47
C ASN A 131 -3.87 7.71 11.45
N LEU A 132 -3.01 8.63 11.01
CA LEU A 132 -2.62 9.79 11.83
C LEU A 132 -3.80 10.68 12.21
N ARG A 133 -4.75 10.88 11.28
CA ARG A 133 -5.97 11.65 11.55
C ARG A 133 -6.89 10.96 12.56
N GLU A 134 -7.00 9.63 12.49
CA GLU A 134 -7.74 8.83 13.47
C GLU A 134 -7.06 8.84 14.86
N GLU A 135 -5.73 8.73 14.91
CA GLU A 135 -4.93 8.88 16.14
C GLU A 135 -5.10 10.27 16.76
N GLU A 136 -5.07 11.33 15.94
CA GLU A 136 -5.32 12.71 16.37
C GLU A 136 -6.76 12.89 16.90
N GLU A 137 -7.77 12.28 16.27
CA GLU A 137 -9.14 12.32 16.76
C GLU A 137 -9.33 11.59 18.10
N LEU A 138 -8.55 10.55 18.37
CA LEU A 138 -8.53 9.88 19.67
C LEU A 138 -7.91 10.76 20.76
N GLU A 139 -6.87 11.54 20.45
CA GLU A 139 -6.34 12.56 21.36
C GLU A 139 -7.35 13.70 21.62
N LYS A 140 -8.11 14.11 20.60
CA LYS A 140 -9.17 15.14 20.74
C LYS A 140 -10.28 14.73 21.70
N LYS A 141 -10.54 13.44 21.90
CA LYS A 141 -11.47 12.96 22.94
C LYS A 141 -10.92 13.14 24.36
N LEU A 142 -9.63 13.46 24.50
CA LEU A 142 -8.92 13.57 25.77
C LEU A 142 -8.56 15.03 26.18
N LYS A 143 -8.50 16.04 25.28
CA LYS A 143 -8.16 17.45 25.65
C LYS A 143 -8.78 18.62 24.82
N ASP A 144 -9.01 19.76 25.51
CA ASP A 144 -9.68 21.02 25.06
C ASP A 144 -8.78 22.11 24.40
N LYS A 145 -7.61 21.80 23.81
CA LYS A 145 -6.73 22.81 23.19
C LYS A 145 -6.98 23.01 21.69
N LYS A 146 -7.95 23.88 21.37
CA LYS A 146 -8.41 24.16 19.99
C LYS A 146 -7.31 24.63 19.02
N GLU A 147 -6.34 25.43 19.47
CA GLU A 147 -5.32 26.03 18.58
C GLU A 147 -4.28 25.01 18.07
N ASP A 148 -3.85 24.09 18.92
CA ASP A 148 -2.89 23.04 18.56
C ASP A 148 -3.49 22.05 17.56
N ARG A 149 -4.77 21.71 17.76
CA ARG A 149 -5.57 20.94 16.82
C ARG A 149 -5.60 21.58 15.45
N GLU A 150 -5.86 22.89 15.38
CA GLU A 150 -5.94 23.59 14.10
C GLU A 150 -4.60 23.55 13.35
N LYS A 151 -3.48 23.68 14.07
CA LYS A 151 -2.12 23.55 13.50
C LYS A 151 -1.86 22.14 12.95
N LEU A 152 -2.20 21.08 13.69
CA LEU A 152 -2.02 19.69 13.23
C LEU A 152 -2.91 19.37 12.04
N GLU A 153 -4.19 19.76 12.10
CA GLU A 153 -5.14 19.53 11.02
C GLU A 153 -4.73 20.26 9.73
N ASN A 154 -4.18 21.48 9.83
CA ASN A 154 -3.63 22.20 8.68
C ASN A 154 -2.41 21.51 8.08
N LYS A 155 -1.48 20.98 8.91
CA LYS A 155 -0.32 20.20 8.44
C LYS A 155 -0.76 18.93 7.70
N LEU A 156 -1.75 18.21 8.24
CA LEU A 156 -2.31 17.01 7.59
C LEU A 156 -2.99 17.36 6.26
N LYS A 157 -3.79 18.44 6.20
CA LYS A 157 -4.40 18.91 4.94
C LYS A 157 -3.37 19.31 3.88
N GLU A 158 -2.29 19.98 4.28
CA GLU A 158 -1.18 20.31 3.38
C GLU A 158 -0.54 19.03 2.80
N LEU A 159 -0.37 18.01 3.64
CA LEU A 159 0.19 16.71 3.26
C LEU A 159 -0.72 15.94 2.31
N GLU A 160 -2.02 15.88 2.60
CA GLU A 160 -3.05 15.30 1.72
C GLU A 160 -3.05 15.98 0.35
N LYS A 161 -2.94 17.32 0.32
CA LYS A 161 -2.88 18.07 -0.94
C LYS A 161 -1.62 17.72 -1.75
N SER A 162 -0.45 17.71 -1.10
CA SER A 162 0.82 17.36 -1.74
C SER A 162 0.81 15.93 -2.31
N LEU A 163 0.24 14.97 -1.57
CA LEU A 163 0.05 13.59 -2.02
C LEU A 163 -0.84 13.51 -3.25
N LYS A 164 -2.01 14.15 -3.21
CA LYS A 164 -2.94 14.17 -4.35
C LYS A 164 -2.29 14.73 -5.62
N GLU A 165 -1.56 15.83 -5.50
CA GLU A 165 -0.83 16.41 -6.64
C GLU A 165 0.21 15.44 -7.22
N LYS A 166 0.93 14.69 -6.38
CA LYS A 166 1.91 13.69 -6.83
C LYS A 166 1.24 12.46 -7.47
N ILE A 167 0.14 11.97 -6.90
CA ILE A 167 -0.66 10.87 -7.44
C ILE A 167 -1.21 11.25 -8.81
N GLU A 168 -1.80 12.44 -8.95
CA GLU A 168 -2.35 12.91 -10.22
C GLU A 168 -1.27 13.04 -11.30
N LYS A 169 -0.10 13.62 -10.96
CA LYS A 169 1.05 13.67 -11.86
C LYS A 169 1.51 12.29 -12.31
N ARG A 170 1.60 11.32 -11.39
CA ARG A 170 1.98 9.94 -11.71
C ARG A 170 0.94 9.25 -12.60
N LYS A 171 -0.36 9.38 -12.29
CA LYS A 171 -1.47 8.86 -13.11
C LYS A 171 -1.38 9.41 -14.54
N LYS A 172 -1.23 10.72 -14.69
CA LYS A 172 -1.09 11.36 -16.00
C LYS A 172 0.14 10.85 -16.77
N ALA A 173 1.30 10.74 -16.11
CA ALA A 173 2.51 10.21 -16.74
C ALA A 173 2.35 8.75 -17.20
N LEU A 174 1.63 7.93 -16.42
CA LEU A 174 1.33 6.54 -16.77
C LEU A 174 0.35 6.45 -17.96
N GLU A 175 -0.66 7.31 -18.03
CA GLU A 175 -1.59 7.36 -19.17
C GLU A 175 -0.93 7.84 -20.46
N GLU A 176 -0.10 8.89 -20.39
CA GLU A 176 0.70 9.36 -21.53
C GLU A 176 1.67 8.25 -21.99
N ALA A 177 2.34 7.58 -21.06
CA ALA A 177 3.18 6.44 -21.38
C ALA A 177 2.37 5.29 -22.01
N LYS A 178 1.18 4.99 -21.51
CA LYS A 178 0.32 3.94 -22.09
C LYS A 178 0.06 4.18 -23.57
N GLN A 179 -0.25 5.43 -23.94
CA GLN A 179 -0.46 5.84 -25.33
C GLN A 179 0.81 5.66 -26.17
N GLU A 180 1.97 6.13 -25.68
CA GLU A 180 3.26 5.96 -26.37
C GLU A 180 3.61 4.47 -26.58
N PHE A 181 3.35 3.62 -25.60
CA PHE A 181 3.63 2.19 -25.71
C PHE A 181 2.68 1.47 -26.69
N GLU A 182 1.42 1.89 -26.79
CA GLU A 182 0.52 1.42 -27.85
C GLU A 182 0.99 1.88 -29.25
N GLU A 183 1.61 3.05 -29.37
CA GLU A 183 2.26 3.47 -30.61
C GLU A 183 3.49 2.62 -30.93
N PHE A 184 4.35 2.33 -29.95
CA PHE A 184 5.46 1.39 -30.13
C PHE A 184 4.98 0.02 -30.59
N LYS A 185 3.88 -0.48 -30.00
CA LYS A 185 3.24 -1.74 -30.41
C LYS A 185 2.82 -1.72 -31.87
N LYS A 186 2.18 -0.63 -32.32
CA LYS A 186 1.81 -0.44 -33.74
C LYS A 186 3.04 -0.39 -34.64
N GLN A 187 4.09 0.32 -34.25
CA GLN A 187 5.34 0.42 -35.02
C GLN A 187 6.03 -0.95 -35.16
N VAL A 188 6.11 -1.74 -34.10
CA VAL A 188 6.68 -3.10 -34.13
C VAL A 188 5.86 -4.03 -35.03
N ASN A 189 4.52 -3.96 -34.94
CA ASN A 189 3.63 -4.78 -35.75
C ASN A 189 3.57 -4.34 -37.23
N GLY A 190 3.72 -3.04 -37.50
CA GLY A 190 3.72 -2.46 -38.85
C GLY A 190 5.10 -2.45 -39.51
N ALA A 191 6.17 -2.82 -38.80
CA ALA A 191 7.52 -2.88 -39.34
C ALA A 191 7.55 -3.86 -40.53
N THR A 192 7.62 -3.30 -41.73
CA THR A 192 7.78 -4.02 -43.00
C THR A 192 9.16 -3.73 -43.55
N GLY A 193 9.87 -4.78 -43.98
CA GLY A 193 11.23 -4.67 -44.50
C GLY A 193 11.35 -5.43 -45.82
N GLN A 194 12.25 -4.97 -46.68
CA GLN A 194 12.58 -5.66 -47.94
C GLN A 194 13.21 -7.05 -47.67
N THR A 195 13.77 -7.25 -46.47
CA THR A 195 14.30 -8.51 -45.96
C THR A 195 13.89 -8.71 -44.49
N TYR A 196 13.91 -9.95 -44.01
CA TYR A 196 13.67 -10.28 -42.60
C TYR A 196 14.63 -9.55 -41.65
N GLY A 197 15.91 -9.42 -42.00
CA GLY A 197 16.90 -8.70 -41.20
C GLY A 197 16.58 -7.21 -41.02
N ASN A 198 16.08 -6.55 -42.07
CA ASN A 198 15.68 -5.15 -42.00
C ASN A 198 14.46 -4.95 -41.07
N GLN A 199 13.54 -5.92 -41.07
CA GLN A 199 12.40 -5.92 -40.15
C GLN A 199 12.86 -6.06 -38.70
N VAL A 200 13.72 -7.04 -38.41
CA VAL A 200 14.26 -7.30 -37.07
C VAL A 200 15.01 -6.09 -36.53
N GLN A 201 15.86 -5.46 -37.35
CA GLN A 201 16.62 -4.28 -36.94
C GLN A 201 15.72 -3.09 -36.61
N SER A 202 14.65 -2.90 -37.39
CA SER A 202 13.67 -1.83 -37.14
C SER A 202 12.90 -2.06 -35.85
N GLN A 203 12.45 -3.30 -35.60
CA GLN A 203 11.78 -3.68 -34.36
C GLN A 203 12.71 -3.54 -33.15
N GLY A 204 13.97 -3.94 -33.26
CA GLY A 204 14.97 -3.82 -32.19
C GLY A 204 15.21 -2.38 -31.75
N LYS A 205 15.23 -1.42 -32.68
CA LYS A 205 15.33 0.02 -32.34
C LYS A 205 14.13 0.49 -31.50
N VAL A 206 12.91 0.14 -31.92
CA VAL A 206 11.69 0.48 -31.18
C VAL A 206 11.69 -0.19 -29.81
N GLY A 207 12.11 -1.46 -29.72
CA GLY A 207 12.27 -2.17 -28.45
C GLY A 207 13.26 -1.47 -27.49
N GLY A 208 14.39 -0.97 -28.01
CA GLY A 208 15.37 -0.23 -27.21
C GLY A 208 14.83 1.11 -26.67
N GLN A 209 14.03 1.81 -27.48
CA GLN A 209 13.33 3.03 -27.06
C GLN A 209 12.29 2.72 -25.98
N ALA A 210 11.46 1.71 -26.20
CA ALA A 210 10.46 1.24 -25.23
C ALA A 210 11.11 0.84 -23.90
N TRP A 211 12.22 0.08 -23.94
CA TRP A 211 12.94 -0.33 -22.74
C TRP A 211 13.47 0.86 -21.95
N THR A 212 14.06 1.83 -22.64
CA THR A 212 14.58 3.05 -22.01
C THR A 212 13.46 3.86 -21.36
N LYS A 213 12.32 4.01 -22.05
CA LYS A 213 11.15 4.73 -21.52
C LYS A 213 10.58 4.01 -20.29
N ALA A 214 10.44 2.68 -20.34
CA ALA A 214 9.96 1.89 -19.20
C ALA A 214 10.87 2.06 -17.96
N LYS A 215 12.19 2.01 -18.17
CA LYS A 215 13.19 2.22 -17.11
C LYS A 215 13.09 3.64 -16.51
N ASN A 216 12.87 4.65 -17.36
CA ASN A 216 12.70 6.03 -16.90
C ASN A 216 11.42 6.20 -16.07
N LEU A 217 10.37 5.44 -16.36
CA LEU A 217 9.14 5.39 -15.55
C LEU A 217 9.29 4.60 -14.24
N GLY A 218 10.46 4.00 -13.96
CA GLY A 218 10.67 3.16 -12.79
C GLY A 218 10.07 1.76 -12.92
N LEU A 219 9.62 1.37 -14.10
CA LEU A 219 9.02 0.06 -14.35
C LEU A 219 10.13 -0.97 -14.56
N ASN A 220 10.17 -1.98 -13.68
CA ASN A 220 11.17 -3.04 -13.81
C ASN A 220 10.77 -4.00 -14.92
N VAL A 221 11.29 -3.84 -16.14
CA VAL A 221 10.99 -4.76 -17.25
C VAL A 221 12.11 -5.78 -17.36
N SER A 222 11.79 -7.05 -17.10
CA SER A 222 12.76 -8.14 -17.17
C SER A 222 12.93 -8.63 -18.60
N TYR A 223 14.15 -8.50 -19.11
CA TYR A 223 14.61 -9.24 -20.26
C TYR A 223 15.74 -10.17 -19.82
N SER A 224 15.48 -11.48 -19.82
CA SER A 224 16.53 -12.47 -19.62
C SER A 224 17.21 -12.71 -20.96
N SER A 225 18.51 -12.43 -21.02
CA SER A 225 19.38 -12.72 -22.17
C SER A 225 19.69 -14.22 -22.33
N ASP A 226 19.31 -15.06 -21.36
CA ASP A 226 19.82 -16.43 -21.23
C ASP A 226 19.06 -17.47 -22.08
N ASN A 227 17.91 -17.11 -22.64
CA ASN A 227 17.09 -18.02 -23.43
C ASN A 227 17.15 -17.74 -24.93
N GLY A 228 18.35 -17.55 -25.50
CA GLY A 228 18.59 -17.61 -26.96
C GLY A 228 17.52 -16.94 -27.84
N THR A 229 16.91 -15.86 -27.36
CA THR A 229 15.63 -15.39 -27.88
C THR A 229 15.93 -14.44 -29.02
N ASP A 230 15.36 -14.75 -30.20
CA ASP A 230 15.43 -13.90 -31.37
C ASP A 230 15.16 -12.44 -30.98
N SER A 231 15.98 -11.51 -31.48
CA SER A 231 15.84 -10.07 -31.22
C SER A 231 14.43 -9.52 -31.57
N ASN A 232 13.64 -10.28 -32.33
CA ASN A 232 12.23 -10.04 -32.62
C ASN A 232 11.28 -10.13 -31.42
N ASP A 233 11.57 -10.99 -30.44
CA ASP A 233 10.72 -11.14 -29.25
C ASP A 233 11.04 -10.08 -28.19
N PHE A 234 12.22 -9.48 -28.24
CA PHE A 234 12.62 -8.43 -27.30
C PHE A 234 11.65 -7.24 -27.31
N ALA A 235 11.41 -6.66 -28.49
CA ALA A 235 10.60 -5.45 -28.61
C ALA A 235 9.16 -5.70 -28.17
N LYS A 236 8.56 -6.81 -28.62
CA LYS A 236 7.20 -7.20 -28.23
C LYS A 236 7.09 -7.43 -26.73
N LYS A 237 8.00 -8.21 -26.16
CA LYS A 237 8.00 -8.53 -24.73
C LYS A 237 8.15 -7.30 -23.86
N VAL A 238 9.10 -6.42 -24.18
CA VAL A 238 9.28 -5.17 -23.44
C VAL A 238 8.02 -4.33 -23.48
N ILE A 239 7.41 -4.17 -24.66
CA ILE A 239 6.20 -3.36 -24.83
C ILE A 239 5.02 -3.95 -24.06
N GLU A 240 4.75 -5.25 -24.24
CA GLU A 240 3.63 -5.95 -23.59
C GLU A 240 3.79 -6.00 -22.07
N ASP A 241 4.97 -6.34 -21.56
CA ASP A 241 5.24 -6.36 -20.11
C ASP A 241 5.10 -4.96 -19.51
N THR A 242 5.53 -3.91 -20.23
CA THR A 242 5.39 -2.53 -19.74
C THR A 242 3.94 -2.09 -19.73
N LEU A 243 3.20 -2.32 -20.81
CA LEU A 243 1.77 -2.00 -20.88
C LEU A 243 1.00 -2.66 -19.74
N LYS A 244 1.25 -3.96 -19.51
CA LYS A 244 0.64 -4.70 -18.40
C LYS A 244 0.94 -4.06 -17.05
N LYS A 245 2.19 -3.65 -16.80
CA LYS A 245 2.58 -3.02 -15.52
C LYS A 245 1.97 -1.64 -15.33
N ILE A 246 1.88 -0.84 -16.39
CA ILE A 246 1.19 0.45 -16.37
C ILE A 246 -0.28 0.23 -15.99
N GLU A 247 -0.94 -0.76 -16.61
CA GLU A 247 -2.33 -1.09 -16.31
C GLU A 247 -2.55 -1.61 -14.90
N GLU A 248 -1.66 -2.48 -14.40
CA GLU A 248 -1.68 -2.96 -13.02
C GLU A 248 -1.53 -1.80 -12.02
N GLU A 249 -0.57 -0.89 -12.27
CA GLU A 249 -0.34 0.27 -11.40
C GLU A 249 -1.52 1.24 -11.40
N LEU A 250 -2.14 1.50 -12.57
CA LEU A 250 -3.33 2.34 -12.68
C LEU A 250 -4.56 1.70 -12.01
N LYS A 251 -4.78 0.39 -12.24
CA LYS A 251 -5.95 -0.34 -11.72
C LYS A 251 -5.93 -0.48 -10.20
N ASN A 252 -4.76 -0.71 -9.61
CA ASN A 252 -4.62 -0.89 -8.16
C ASN A 252 -4.85 0.41 -7.37
N ASN A 253 -4.96 1.56 -8.04
CA ASN A 253 -5.10 2.89 -7.42
C ASN A 253 -6.47 3.56 -7.63
N GLY A 254 -7.50 2.74 -7.76
CA GLY A 254 -8.89 3.17 -7.64
C GLY A 254 -9.51 3.63 -8.96
N GLU A 255 -9.83 2.64 -9.80
CA GLU A 255 -11.16 2.58 -10.41
C GLU A 255 -11.74 1.19 -10.09
N GLU A 256 -12.53 1.10 -9.01
CA GLU A 256 -13.78 0.37 -9.17
C GLU A 256 -14.50 1.09 -10.31
N ALA A 257 -14.60 0.43 -11.45
CA ALA A 257 -15.36 0.90 -12.60
C ALA A 257 -16.74 1.35 -12.13
N VAL A 258 -17.05 2.63 -12.33
CA VAL A 258 -18.41 3.17 -12.23
C VAL A 258 -19.24 2.60 -13.38
#